data_AF-A0A1A8HWS3-F1
#
_entry.id   AF-A0A1A8HWS3-F1
#
_cell.length_a   1.000
_cell.length_b   1.000
_cell.length_c   1.000
_cell.angle_alpha   90.00
_cell.angle_beta   90.00
_cell.angle_gamma   90.00
#
_symmetry.space_group_name_H-M   'P 1'
#
loop_
_entity.id
_entity.type
_entity.pdbx_description
1 polymer ?
#
loop_
_entity_poly.entity_id
_entity_poly.type
_entity_poly.pdbx_seq_one_letter_code
_entity_poly.pdbx_strand_id
1 'polypeptide(L)'
;MEFTDTEWRENFRMSRQSFAKLCGMMERVMEPRVVTIRTPVPTEMRVAMVLYKLASCAECRLIANQFGVHKSTVKKMVYLFCHGMVDSSHQNTDP
;
A
#
# COMPACT_ATOMS: atom_id res chain seq x y z
N MET A 1 4.51 -12.46 14.33
CA MET A 1 3.28 -13.23 14.02
C MET A 1 2.97 -13.00 12.56
N GLU A 2 2.87 -14.08 11.79
CA GLU A 2 2.48 -14.02 10.39
C GLU A 2 0.98 -14.35 10.31
N PHE A 3 0.21 -13.61 9.50
CA PHE A 3 -1.22 -13.91 9.30
C PHE A 3 -1.40 -15.26 8.61
N THR A 4 -2.39 -16.04 9.03
CA THR A 4 -2.89 -17.17 8.23
C THR A 4 -3.47 -16.66 6.89
N ASP A 5 -3.60 -17.53 5.89
CA ASP A 5 -4.20 -17.15 4.60
C ASP A 5 -5.67 -16.71 4.72
N THR A 6 -6.36 -17.16 5.77
CA THR A 6 -7.75 -16.74 6.08
C THR A 6 -7.74 -15.32 6.62
N GLU A 7 -6.96 -15.05 7.68
CA GLU A 7 -6.83 -13.70 8.25
C GLU A 7 -6.31 -12.71 7.21
N TRP A 8 -5.36 -13.14 6.36
CA TRP A 8 -4.86 -12.33 5.26
C TRP A 8 -5.99 -11.90 4.31
N ARG A 9 -6.83 -12.85 3.88
CA ARG A 9 -7.97 -12.55 3.00
C ARG A 9 -9.02 -11.69 3.68
N GLU A 10 -9.28 -11.87 4.97
CA GLU A 10 -10.24 -11.04 5.71
C GLU A 10 -9.79 -9.59 5.80
N ASN A 11 -8.49 -9.37 6.07
CA ASN A 11 -7.93 -8.04 6.26
C ASN A 11 -7.60 -7.33 4.93
N PHE A 12 -7.04 -8.04 3.95
CA PHE A 12 -6.59 -7.46 2.68
C PHE A 12 -7.54 -7.69 1.50
N ARG A 13 -8.57 -8.54 1.66
CA ARG A 13 -9.56 -8.89 0.61
C ARG A 13 -8.93 -9.45 -0.68
N MET A 14 -7.72 -9.99 -0.60
CA MET A 14 -7.01 -10.62 -1.72
C MET A 14 -6.04 -11.70 -1.25
N SER A 15 -5.51 -12.52 -2.17
CA SER A 15 -4.48 -13.51 -1.85
C SER A 15 -3.09 -12.86 -1.71
N ARG A 16 -2.16 -13.53 -1.04
CA ARG A 16 -0.75 -13.11 -0.96
C ARG A 16 -0.08 -13.02 -2.33
N GLN A 17 -0.47 -13.90 -3.26
CA GLN A 17 0.04 -13.89 -4.64
C GLN A 17 -0.42 -12.63 -5.38
N SER A 18 -1.70 -12.26 -5.28
CA SER A 18 -2.23 -11.02 -5.85
C SER A 18 -1.58 -9.79 -5.23
N PHE A 19 -1.34 -9.82 -3.92
CA PHE A 19 -0.62 -8.77 -3.22
C PHE A 19 0.81 -8.60 -3.74
N ALA A 20 1.58 -9.69 -3.88
CA ALA A 20 2.94 -9.63 -4.41
C ALA A 20 2.97 -9.06 -5.84
N LYS A 21 2.02 -9.46 -6.69
CA LYS A 21 1.86 -8.89 -8.04
C LYS A 21 1.57 -7.39 -7.99
N LEU A 22 0.68 -6.96 -7.09
CA LEU A 22 0.34 -5.55 -6.91
C LEU A 22 1.54 -4.74 -6.40
N CYS A 23 2.33 -5.28 -5.47
CA CYS A 23 3.57 -4.64 -5.03
C CYS A 23 4.53 -4.37 -6.19
N GLY A 24 4.70 -5.35 -7.09
CA GLY A 24 5.52 -5.17 -8.30
C GLY A 24 4.98 -4.09 -9.25
N MET A 25 3.66 -4.02 -9.43
CA MET A 25 3.04 -2.96 -10.25
C MET A 25 3.26 -1.56 -9.65
N MET A 26 3.23 -1.46 -8.32
CA MET A 26 3.31 -0.20 -7.60
C MET A 26 4.72 0.19 -7.18
N GLU A 27 5.72 -0.65 -7.46
CA GLU A 27 7.10 -0.47 -6.99
C GLU A 27 7.68 0.90 -7.38
N ARG A 28 7.57 1.27 -8.66
CA ARG A 28 8.05 2.58 -9.15
C ARG A 28 7.27 3.76 -8.57
N VAL A 29 5.97 3.60 -8.34
CA VAL A 29 5.10 4.67 -7.85
C VAL A 29 5.30 4.91 -6.35
N MET A 30 5.53 3.83 -5.59
CA MET A 30 5.62 3.85 -4.14
C MET A 30 7.06 3.83 -3.62
N GLU A 31 8.04 3.97 -4.51
CA GLU A 31 9.46 3.88 -4.17
C GLU A 31 9.84 4.82 -3.01
N PRO A 32 10.69 4.35 -2.08
CA PRO A 32 11.17 5.20 -1.02
C PRO A 32 11.99 6.39 -1.50
N ARG A 33 11.56 7.62 -1.15
CA ARG A 33 12.42 8.79 -1.33
C ARG A 33 13.59 8.71 -0.35
N VAL A 34 14.80 8.66 -0.90
CA VAL A 34 16.09 8.51 -0.20
C VAL A 34 16.43 9.67 0.76
N VAL A 35 15.63 10.75 0.75
CA VAL A 35 15.88 11.99 1.53
C VAL A 35 15.52 11.91 3.02
N THR A 36 15.17 10.74 3.56
CA THR A 36 14.80 10.61 4.97
C THR A 36 15.97 10.13 5.83
N ILE A 37 16.26 10.86 6.92
CA ILE A 37 17.24 10.49 7.97
C ILE A 37 16.89 9.14 8.64
N ARG A 38 15.63 8.69 8.50
CA ARG A 38 15.10 7.43 9.04
C ARG A 38 15.03 6.38 7.94
N THR A 39 15.17 5.11 8.31
CA THR A 39 14.96 3.97 7.40
C THR A 39 13.63 4.13 6.68
N PRO A 40 13.62 4.23 5.34
CA PRO A 40 12.39 4.43 4.62
C PRO A 40 11.46 3.23 4.78
N VAL A 41 10.15 3.49 4.90
CA VAL A 41 9.14 2.42 4.92
C VAL A 41 9.25 1.62 3.61
N PRO A 42 9.43 0.29 3.64
CA PRO A 42 9.50 -0.54 2.44
C PRO A 42 8.23 -0.44 1.58
N THR A 43 8.36 -0.67 0.27
CA THR A 43 7.26 -0.60 -0.69
C THR A 43 6.10 -1.52 -0.28
N GLU A 44 6.40 -2.75 0.13
CA GLU A 44 5.42 -3.74 0.56
C GLU A 44 4.61 -3.25 1.76
N MET A 45 5.29 -2.61 2.72
CA MET A 45 4.64 -2.05 3.91
C MET A 45 3.75 -0.85 3.56
N ARG A 46 4.12 -0.05 2.54
CA ARG A 46 3.27 1.03 2.03
C ARG A 46 2.03 0.48 1.31
N VAL A 47 2.19 -0.52 0.46
CA VAL A 47 1.08 -1.16 -0.26
C VAL A 47 0.13 -1.82 0.75
N ALA A 48 0.67 -2.56 1.73
CA ALA A 48 -0.14 -3.17 2.79
C ALA A 48 -0.93 -2.12 3.60
N MET A 49 -0.31 -1.00 3.94
CA MET A 49 -0.97 0.11 4.64
C MET A 49 -2.16 0.68 3.87
N VAL A 50 -1.99 0.89 2.55
CA VAL A 50 -3.06 1.40 1.69
C VAL A 50 -4.16 0.37 1.53
N LEU A 51 -3.83 -0.89 1.28
CA LEU A 51 -4.82 -1.94 1.14
C LEU A 51 -5.63 -2.13 2.41
N TYR A 52 -4.99 -2.13 3.57
CA TYR A 52 -5.68 -2.20 4.85
C TYR A 52 -6.64 -1.01 5.05
N LYS A 53 -6.22 0.21 4.64
CA LYS A 53 -7.10 1.39 4.64
C LYS A 53 -8.33 1.19 3.74
N LEU A 54 -8.14 0.68 2.53
CA LEU A 54 -9.19 0.53 1.53
C LEU A 54 -10.13 -0.64 1.84
N ALA A 55 -9.58 -1.76 2.32
CA ALA A 55 -10.31 -2.99 2.61
C ALA A 55 -11.16 -2.89 3.88
N SER A 56 -10.66 -2.23 4.92
CA SER A 56 -11.32 -2.14 6.22
C SER A 56 -11.95 -0.77 6.49
N CYS A 57 -11.85 0.19 5.57
CA CYS A 57 -12.23 1.60 5.76
C CYS A 57 -11.61 2.24 7.03
N ALA A 58 -10.52 1.67 7.55
CA ALA A 58 -10.02 1.97 8.88
C ALA A 58 -9.57 3.44 9.04
N GLU A 59 -9.72 4.01 10.23
CA GLU A 59 -9.29 5.40 10.47
C GLU A 59 -7.79 5.59 10.24
N CYS A 60 -7.38 6.70 9.62
CA CYS A 60 -5.96 6.99 9.39
C CYS A 60 -5.14 7.05 10.69
N ARG A 61 -5.79 7.35 11.83
CA ARG A 61 -5.15 7.32 13.15
C ARG A 61 -4.76 5.90 13.57
N LEU A 62 -5.65 4.93 13.38
CA LEU A 62 -5.37 3.52 13.69
C LEU A 62 -4.19 3.03 12.87
N ILE A 63 -4.23 3.28 11.57
CA ILE A 63 -3.20 2.85 10.62
C ILE A 63 -1.86 3.55 10.90
N ALA A 64 -1.88 4.86 11.17
CA ALA A 64 -0.69 5.61 11.55
C ALA A 64 0.00 4.99 12.78
N ASN A 65 -0.78 4.64 13.81
CA ASN A 65 -0.26 4.02 15.02
C ASN A 65 0.28 2.61 14.74
N GLN A 66 -0.47 1.78 14.00
CA GLN A 66 -0.09 0.39 13.69
C GLN A 66 1.22 0.31 12.89
N PHE A 67 1.43 1.25 11.97
CA PHE A 67 2.60 1.29 11.09
C PHE A 67 3.71 2.23 11.58
N GLY A 68 3.53 2.90 12.73
CA GLY A 68 4.52 3.83 13.29
C GLY A 68 4.81 5.05 12.41
N VAL A 69 3.82 5.54 11.66
CA VAL A 69 3.97 6.66 10.71
C VAL A 69 3.07 7.85 11.08
N HIS A 70 3.36 9.03 10.54
CA HIS A 70 2.44 10.16 10.66
C HIS A 70 1.17 9.95 9.83
N LYS A 71 0.03 10.49 10.31
CA LYS A 71 -1.26 10.45 9.58
C LYS A 71 -1.18 11.05 8.17
N SER A 72 -0.36 12.08 7.98
CA SER A 72 -0.10 12.71 6.67
C SER A 72 0.59 11.73 5.71
N THR A 73 1.50 10.89 6.22
CA THR A 73 2.14 9.82 5.45
C THR A 73 1.11 8.81 4.96
N VAL A 74 0.18 8.37 5.83
CA VAL A 74 -0.91 7.45 5.43
C VAL A 74 -1.72 8.04 4.27
N LYS A 75 -2.17 9.30 4.40
CA LYS A 75 -2.93 9.98 3.34
C LYS A 75 -2.14 10.10 2.04
N LYS A 76 -0.84 10.45 2.13
CA LYS A 76 0.04 10.54 0.96
C LYS A 76 0.20 9.19 0.26
N MET A 77 0.37 8.09 1.02
CA MET A 77 0.50 6.75 0.43
C MET A 77 -0.78 6.32 -0.27
N VAL A 78 -1.95 6.57 0.35
CA VAL A 78 -3.26 6.29 -0.28
C VAL A 78 -3.41 7.08 -1.58
N TYR A 79 -3.08 8.38 -1.57
CA TYR A 79 -3.14 9.22 -2.76
C TYR A 79 -2.23 8.70 -3.88
N LEU A 80 -0.95 8.46 -3.59
CA LEU A 80 0.02 7.96 -4.57
C LEU A 80 -0.42 6.61 -5.16
N PHE A 81 -0.96 5.73 -4.31
CA PHE A 81 -1.43 4.43 -4.74
C PHE A 81 -2.63 4.55 -5.69
N CYS A 82 -3.66 5.29 -5.30
CA CYS A 82 -4.85 5.47 -6.13
C CYS A 82 -4.50 6.16 -7.46
N HIS A 83 -3.67 7.19 -7.42
CA HIS A 83 -3.21 7.89 -8.63
C HIS A 83 -2.42 6.95 -9.54
N GLY A 84 -1.45 6.20 -8.99
CA GLY A 84 -0.65 5.27 -9.78
C GLY A 84 -1.46 4.14 -10.41
N MET A 85 -2.51 3.64 -9.74
CA MET A 85 -3.41 2.65 -10.34
C MET A 85 -4.18 3.22 -11.55
N VAL A 86 -4.64 4.48 -11.46
CA VAL A 86 -5.32 5.16 -12.57
C VAL A 86 -4.34 5.39 -13.72
N ASP A 87 -3.13 5.90 -13.43
CA ASP A 87 -2.10 6.11 -14.46
C ASP A 87 -1.68 4.81 -15.16
N SER A 88 -1.61 3.71 -14.40
CA SER A 88 -1.31 2.38 -14.94
C SER A 88 -2.43 1.84 -15.83
N SER A 89 -3.66 2.31 -15.65
CA SER A 89 -4.81 1.93 -16.47
C SER A 89 -4.79 2.62 -17.85
N HIS A 90 -4.13 3.78 -17.97
CA HIS A 90 -3.99 4.51 -19.23
C HIS A 90 -2.87 3.98 -20.14
N GLN A 91 -2.03 3.03 -19.68
CA GLN A 91 -0.95 2.44 -20.48
C GLN A 91 -1.33 1.12 -21.18
N ASN A 92 -2.58 0.66 -21.04
CA ASN A 92 -3.07 -0.60 -21.64
C ASN A 92 -4.16 -0.37 -22.72
N THR A 93 -4.26 0.86 -23.24
CA THR A 93 -5.17 1.21 -24.34
C THR A 93 -4.41 1.89 -25.46
N ASP A 94 -3.50 1.17 -26.12
CA ASP A 94 -3.14 1.49 -27.50
C ASP A 94 -2.88 0.17 -28.26
N PRO A 95 -3.46 -0.01 -29.46
CA PRO A 95 -3.32 -1.20 -30.29
C PRO A 95 -1.94 -1.37 -30.93
#